data_AF-A0AAU9X4V7-F1
#
_entry.id   AF-A0AAU9X4V7-F1
#
_cell.length_a   1.000
_cell.length_b   1.000
_cell.length_c   1.000
_cell.angle_alpha   90.00
_cell.angle_beta   90.00
_cell.angle_gamma   90.00
#
_symmetry.space_group_name_H-M   'P 1'
#
loop_
_entity.id
_entity.type
_entity.pdbx_description
1 polymer ?
#
loop_
_entity_poly.entity_id
_entity_poly.type
_entity_poly.pdbx_seq_one_letter_code
_entity_poly.pdbx_strand_id
1 'polypeptide(L)'
;ISIVFVVGNQAALPDVGKCTFMEYYCKARNCETDFFKERRKDPKGNCSVHHDEMLNCAANTLNSCSDANLPSSLLKAQIEQNFGVDLLCSKGAVDTPANIFGKLLPTLPCSGSFNNESSACVKNYHEQFIANASDPALCKGQADAKKCLKNLMKSDCSFPSQIQEIFDLSLSDHNPFCTNKRDPGATGNEICDDVVVNTRDSSAGRISSALKALVLSFLLALFLANM
;
A
#
# COMPACT_ATOMS: atom_id res chain seq x y z
N ILE A 1 4.34 -10.57 35.10
CA ILE A 1 3.15 -9.72 35.32
C ILE A 1 2.27 -9.88 34.10
N SER A 2 1.18 -10.64 34.24
CA SER A 2 0.19 -10.85 33.18
C SER A 2 -0.51 -9.52 32.90
N ILE A 3 -0.40 -9.02 31.67
CA ILE A 3 -1.11 -7.81 31.26
C ILE A 3 -2.32 -8.24 30.44
N VAL A 4 -3.47 -8.06 31.05
CA VAL A 4 -4.80 -8.27 30.48
C VAL A 4 -5.00 -7.29 29.32
N PHE A 5 -5.23 -7.82 28.12
CA PHE A 5 -5.64 -7.02 26.97
C PHE A 5 -7.08 -6.53 27.20
N VAL A 6 -7.23 -5.23 27.45
CA VAL A 6 -8.54 -4.57 27.33
C VAL A 6 -8.81 -4.41 25.83
N VAL A 7 -9.80 -5.16 25.36
CA VAL A 7 -10.31 -5.16 23.99
C VAL A 7 -10.88 -3.77 23.67
N GLY A 8 -10.06 -2.94 23.02
CA GLY A 8 -10.51 -1.78 22.27
C GLY A 8 -10.79 -2.22 20.84
N ASN A 9 -12.05 -2.51 20.54
CA ASN A 9 -12.51 -3.07 19.28
C ASN A 9 -12.70 -1.94 18.24
N GLN A 10 -11.61 -1.51 17.59
CA GLN A 10 -11.60 -0.86 16.27
C GLN A 10 -10.14 -0.71 15.83
N ALA A 11 -9.74 -1.44 14.79
CA ALA A 11 -8.45 -1.26 14.15
C ALA A 11 -8.42 0.16 13.55
N ALA A 12 -7.44 0.96 13.97
CA ALA A 12 -7.13 2.24 13.36
C ALA A 12 -5.60 2.32 13.28
N LEU A 13 -5.09 2.47 12.06
CA LEU A 13 -3.67 2.71 11.82
C LEU A 13 -3.22 4.03 12.47
N PRO A 14 -1.96 4.11 12.95
CA PRO A 14 -1.48 5.28 13.66
C PRO A 14 -1.28 6.48 12.71
N ASP A 15 -1.48 7.68 13.25
CA ASP A 15 -1.18 8.94 12.58
C ASP A 15 0.28 9.03 12.09
N VAL A 16 0.49 9.79 11.02
CA VAL A 16 1.80 10.10 10.45
C VAL A 16 2.13 11.55 10.78
N GLY A 17 2.86 11.76 11.88
CA GLY A 17 3.16 13.09 12.40
C GLY A 17 1.89 13.87 12.71
N LYS A 18 1.63 14.95 11.98
CA LYS A 18 0.43 15.79 12.13
C LYS A 18 -0.72 15.40 11.21
N CYS A 19 -0.54 14.43 10.32
CA CYS A 19 -1.60 13.88 9.48
C CYS A 19 -2.18 12.63 10.11
N THR A 20 -3.48 12.40 9.92
CA THR A 20 -4.05 11.06 10.08
C THR A 20 -3.42 10.09 9.08
N PHE A 21 -3.47 8.79 9.37
CA PHE A 21 -2.99 7.78 8.42
C PHE A 21 -3.68 7.91 7.06
N MET A 22 -5.01 8.08 7.06
CA MET A 22 -5.80 8.16 5.83
C MET A 22 -5.48 9.41 5.00
N GLU A 23 -5.24 10.56 5.63
CA GLU A 23 -4.77 11.76 4.91
C GLU A 23 -3.43 11.53 4.22
N TYR A 24 -2.45 10.95 4.93
CA TYR A 24 -1.16 10.61 4.35
C TYR A 24 -1.30 9.60 3.21
N TYR A 25 -2.03 8.52 3.46
CA TYR A 25 -2.25 7.42 2.54
C TYR A 25 -2.90 7.88 1.24
N CYS A 26 -3.98 8.66 1.31
CA CYS A 26 -4.67 9.17 0.13
C CYS A 26 -3.83 10.15 -0.68
N LYS A 27 -3.00 10.98 -0.01
CA LYS A 27 -2.04 11.84 -0.71
C LYS A 27 -0.95 11.04 -1.41
N ALA A 28 -0.36 10.04 -0.73
CA ALA A 28 0.69 9.20 -1.29
C ALA A 28 0.19 8.35 -2.47
N ARG A 29 -1.05 7.83 -2.38
CA ARG A 29 -1.70 7.08 -3.47
C ARG A 29 -1.86 7.91 -4.75
N ASN A 30 -2.03 9.24 -4.64
CA ASN A 30 -2.06 10.10 -5.83
C ASN A 30 -0.71 10.11 -6.56
N CYS A 31 0.41 10.03 -5.84
CA CYS A 31 1.73 9.91 -6.46
C CYS A 31 1.86 8.64 -7.31
N GLU A 32 1.39 7.50 -6.78
CA GLU A 32 1.34 6.23 -7.51
C GLU A 32 0.38 6.29 -8.71
N THR A 33 -0.78 6.93 -8.52
CA THR A 33 -1.75 7.15 -9.61
C THR A 33 -1.12 7.95 -10.75
N ASP A 34 -0.40 9.01 -10.43
CA ASP A 34 0.25 9.87 -11.42
C ASP A 34 1.41 9.15 -12.10
N PHE A 35 2.19 8.35 -11.36
CA PHE A 35 3.17 7.42 -11.95
C PHE A 35 2.54 6.55 -13.04
N PHE A 36 1.43 5.86 -12.75
CA PHE A 36 0.80 4.99 -13.75
C PHE A 36 0.13 5.76 -14.89
N LYS A 37 -0.33 7.00 -14.67
CA LYS A 37 -0.77 7.87 -15.78
C LYS A 37 0.38 8.19 -16.74
N GLU A 38 1.55 8.57 -16.23
CA GLU A 38 2.71 8.86 -17.08
C GLU A 38 3.24 7.59 -17.75
N ARG A 39 3.31 6.46 -17.03
CA ARG A 39 3.65 5.15 -17.61
C ARG A 39 2.75 4.75 -18.78
N ARG A 40 1.45 5.07 -18.73
CA ARG A 40 0.51 4.82 -19.84
C ARG A 40 0.71 5.75 -21.03
N LYS A 41 1.22 6.96 -20.82
CA LYS A 41 1.54 7.88 -21.93
C LYS A 41 2.84 7.48 -22.61
N ASP A 42 3.78 6.91 -21.85
CA ASP A 42 5.08 6.47 -22.35
C ASP A 42 5.39 5.01 -21.99
N PRO A 43 4.64 4.01 -22.51
CA PRO A 43 4.78 2.61 -22.10
C PRO A 43 6.17 2.02 -22.35
N LYS A 44 6.90 2.54 -23.34
CA LYS A 44 8.27 2.11 -23.70
C LYS A 44 9.38 2.98 -23.11
N GLY A 45 9.01 4.04 -22.41
CA GLY A 45 9.92 4.95 -21.73
C GLY A 45 10.71 4.31 -20.61
N ASN A 46 11.71 5.04 -20.13
CA ASN A 46 12.50 4.63 -18.98
C ASN A 46 11.66 4.73 -17.70
N CYS A 47 11.17 3.58 -17.23
CA CYS A 47 10.33 3.52 -16.05
C CYS A 47 11.01 4.07 -14.78
N SER A 48 12.34 3.92 -14.64
CA SER A 48 13.08 4.43 -13.48
C SER A 48 13.00 5.95 -13.34
N VAL A 49 12.82 6.70 -14.43
CA VAL A 49 12.65 8.16 -14.39
C VAL A 49 11.33 8.51 -13.72
N HIS A 50 10.23 7.89 -14.16
CA HIS A 50 8.92 8.09 -13.53
C HIS A 50 8.88 7.57 -12.09
N HIS A 51 9.62 6.50 -11.80
CA HIS A 51 9.76 5.98 -10.45
C HIS A 51 10.43 7.01 -9.52
N ASP A 52 11.49 7.67 -9.96
CA ASP A 52 12.12 8.76 -9.19
C ASP A 52 11.16 9.93 -8.94
N GLU A 53 10.37 10.32 -9.95
CA GLU A 53 9.33 11.35 -9.83
C GLU A 53 8.26 10.97 -8.78
N MET A 54 7.83 9.71 -8.79
CA MET A 54 6.92 9.17 -7.78
C MET A 54 7.53 9.25 -6.37
N LEU A 55 8.79 8.81 -6.21
CA LEU A 55 9.49 8.88 -4.93
C LEU A 55 9.62 10.32 -4.42
N ASN A 56 9.89 11.29 -5.31
CA ASN A 56 9.91 12.71 -4.95
C ASN A 56 8.54 13.19 -4.45
N CYS A 57 7.46 12.82 -5.14
CA CYS A 57 6.09 13.15 -4.72
C CYS A 57 5.74 12.55 -3.35
N ALA A 58 6.06 11.27 -3.14
CA ALA A 58 5.79 10.56 -1.89
C ALA A 58 6.63 11.11 -0.73
N ALA A 59 7.91 11.46 -0.97
CA ALA A 59 8.78 12.09 0.02
C ALA A 59 8.26 13.47 0.43
N ASN A 60 7.80 14.27 -0.53
CA ASN A 60 7.17 15.57 -0.25
C ASN A 60 5.88 15.41 0.56
N THR A 61 5.06 14.40 0.23
CA THR A 61 3.85 14.07 0.97
C THR A 61 4.17 13.72 2.43
N LEU A 62 5.16 12.85 2.66
CA LEU A 62 5.59 12.46 3.99
C LEU A 62 6.15 13.64 4.79
N ASN A 63 6.99 14.47 4.17
CA ASN A 63 7.50 15.70 4.78
C ASN A 63 6.37 16.68 5.13
N SER A 64 5.33 16.78 4.30
CA SER A 64 4.17 17.64 4.59
C SER A 64 3.41 17.23 5.86
N CYS A 65 3.52 15.95 6.25
CA CYS A 65 2.90 15.37 7.43
C CYS A 65 3.85 15.29 8.63
N SER A 66 5.16 15.44 8.41
CA SER A 66 6.16 15.44 9.47
C SER A 66 6.28 16.82 10.13
N ASP A 67 6.61 16.82 11.43
CA ASP A 67 7.08 18.01 12.14
C ASP A 67 8.61 18.19 12.00
N ALA A 68 9.31 17.14 11.58
CA ALA A 68 10.73 17.16 11.26
C ALA A 68 10.94 17.35 9.76
N ASN A 69 11.83 18.29 9.39
CA ASN A 69 12.29 18.44 8.01
C ASN A 69 13.37 17.39 7.71
N LEU A 70 12.93 16.18 7.40
CA LEU A 70 13.84 15.08 7.08
C LEU A 70 14.45 15.27 5.67
N PRO A 71 15.72 14.89 5.46
CA PRO A 71 16.33 14.95 4.15
C PRO A 71 15.54 14.13 3.12
N SER A 72 15.26 14.73 1.96
CA SER A 72 14.48 14.07 0.89
C SER A 72 15.12 12.74 0.45
N SER A 73 16.44 12.66 0.37
CA SER A 73 17.17 11.43 0.04
C SER A 73 16.89 10.28 1.02
N LEU A 74 16.80 10.58 2.32
CA LEU A 74 16.48 9.60 3.35
C LEU A 74 15.04 9.09 3.19
N LEU A 75 14.09 10.00 2.95
CA LEU A 75 12.69 9.63 2.75
C LEU A 75 12.49 8.80 1.49
N LYS A 76 13.15 9.16 0.38
CA LYS A 76 13.09 8.40 -0.87
C LYS A 76 13.61 6.98 -0.69
N ALA A 77 14.78 6.82 -0.08
CA ALA A 77 15.35 5.50 0.20
C ALA A 77 14.39 4.65 1.05
N GLN A 78 13.68 5.27 2.00
CA GLN A 78 12.72 4.58 2.85
C GLN A 78 11.45 4.15 2.09
N ILE A 79 10.92 5.03 1.24
CA ILE A 79 9.74 4.77 0.42
C ILE A 79 10.06 3.70 -0.62
N GLU A 80 11.25 3.74 -1.22
CA GLU A 80 11.72 2.78 -2.21
C GLU A 80 11.78 1.34 -1.68
N GLN A 81 11.99 1.13 -0.38
CA GLN A 81 11.91 -0.22 0.20
C GLN A 81 10.52 -0.86 0.07
N ASN A 82 9.46 -0.06 -0.01
CA ASN A 82 8.07 -0.52 -0.09
C ASN A 82 7.51 -0.37 -1.50
N PHE A 83 7.97 0.64 -2.24
CA PHE A 83 7.58 0.94 -3.61
C PHE A 83 8.79 0.83 -4.52
N GLY A 84 9.48 -0.31 -4.46
CA GLY A 84 10.70 -0.55 -5.23
C GLY A 84 10.45 -0.46 -6.74
N VAL A 85 11.51 -0.16 -7.49
CA VAL A 85 11.42 -0.01 -8.95
C VAL A 85 10.81 -1.25 -9.61
N ASP A 86 11.12 -2.47 -9.15
CA ASP A 86 10.55 -3.69 -9.72
C ASP A 86 9.03 -3.79 -9.49
N LEU A 87 8.55 -3.46 -8.28
CA LEU A 87 7.13 -3.49 -7.96
C LEU A 87 6.31 -2.58 -8.89
N LEU A 88 6.84 -1.40 -9.21
CA LEU A 88 6.12 -0.43 -10.04
C LEU A 88 6.37 -0.61 -11.54
N CYS A 89 7.58 -0.99 -11.93
CA CYS A 89 7.98 -1.08 -13.34
C CYS A 89 7.75 -2.45 -13.96
N SER A 90 7.74 -3.52 -13.16
CA SER A 90 7.55 -4.90 -13.64
C SER A 90 6.24 -5.50 -13.15
N LYS A 91 5.73 -5.07 -11.99
CA LYS A 91 4.58 -5.71 -11.32
C LYS A 91 3.30 -4.89 -11.30
N GLY A 92 3.33 -3.63 -11.74
CA GLY A 92 2.13 -2.78 -11.80
C GLY A 92 1.49 -2.53 -10.43
N ALA A 93 2.30 -2.44 -9.37
CA ALA A 93 1.89 -2.23 -7.98
C ALA A 93 1.02 -3.32 -7.32
N VAL A 94 0.76 -4.43 -8.00
CA VAL A 94 0.08 -5.60 -7.40
C VAL A 94 1.01 -6.79 -7.50
N ASP A 95 1.47 -7.28 -6.37
CA ASP A 95 2.36 -8.44 -6.30
C ASP A 95 1.95 -9.40 -5.17
N THR A 96 2.65 -10.52 -5.07
CA THR A 96 2.42 -11.51 -4.02
C THR A 96 2.69 -10.93 -2.63
N PRO A 97 1.93 -11.34 -1.60
CA PRO A 97 2.22 -10.92 -0.22
C PRO A 97 3.63 -11.30 0.23
N ALA A 98 4.22 -12.36 -0.34
CA ALA A 98 5.63 -12.71 -0.10
C ALA A 98 6.59 -11.59 -0.49
N ASN A 99 6.35 -10.94 -1.63
CA ASN A 99 7.20 -9.86 -2.13
C ASN A 99 6.93 -8.53 -1.42
N ILE A 100 5.68 -8.28 -1.02
CA ILE A 100 5.30 -7.05 -0.32
C ILE A 100 5.75 -7.08 1.15
N PHE A 101 5.64 -8.23 1.83
CA PHE A 101 5.89 -8.34 3.27
C PHE A 101 7.20 -9.06 3.61
N GLY A 102 7.88 -9.65 2.62
CA GLY A 102 9.20 -10.26 2.75
C GLY A 102 9.29 -11.21 3.94
N LYS A 103 10.16 -10.86 4.89
CA LYS A 103 10.43 -11.65 6.11
C LYS A 103 9.26 -11.74 7.09
N LEU A 104 8.21 -10.93 6.95
CA LEU A 104 7.01 -11.07 7.77
C LEU A 104 6.14 -12.25 7.34
N LEU A 105 6.18 -12.67 6.07
CA LEU A 105 5.28 -13.70 5.56
C LEU A 105 5.39 -15.04 6.31
N PRO A 106 6.59 -15.58 6.63
CA PRO A 106 6.71 -16.82 7.39
C PRO A 106 6.14 -16.75 8.81
N THR A 107 5.86 -15.54 9.31
CA THR A 107 5.23 -15.33 10.63
C THR A 107 3.71 -15.29 10.56
N LEU A 108 3.13 -15.25 9.35
CA LEU A 108 1.69 -15.23 9.14
C LEU A 108 1.18 -16.67 9.02
N PRO A 109 0.12 -17.05 9.73
CA PRO A 109 -0.46 -18.38 9.68
C PRO A 109 -1.26 -18.55 8.39
N CYS A 110 -0.55 -18.80 7.29
CA CYS A 110 -1.10 -19.20 5.99
C CYS A 110 -0.77 -20.68 5.70
N SER A 111 -1.42 -21.29 4.71
CA SER A 111 -1.07 -22.65 4.30
C SER A 111 0.28 -22.71 3.58
N GLY A 112 0.81 -23.93 3.43
CA GLY A 112 2.03 -24.16 2.66
C GLY A 112 1.90 -23.89 1.16
N SER A 113 0.69 -23.86 0.59
CA SER A 113 0.46 -23.60 -0.84
C SER A 113 0.24 -22.13 -1.17
N PHE A 114 0.02 -21.29 -0.15
CA PHE A 114 -0.31 -19.86 -0.28
C PHE A 114 0.58 -19.11 -1.29
N ASN A 115 1.89 -19.31 -1.23
CA ASN A 115 2.83 -18.59 -2.11
C ASN A 115 2.64 -18.93 -3.59
N ASN A 116 2.43 -20.20 -3.91
CA ASN A 116 2.22 -20.64 -5.28
C ASN A 116 0.86 -20.15 -5.80
N GLU A 117 -0.17 -20.20 -4.96
CA GLU A 117 -1.51 -19.73 -5.31
C GLU A 117 -1.55 -18.21 -5.49
N SER A 118 -0.88 -17.46 -4.61
CA SER A 118 -0.78 -15.99 -4.73
C SER A 118 -0.01 -15.58 -6.00
N SER A 119 1.03 -16.35 -6.37
CA SER A 119 1.77 -16.15 -7.62
C SER A 119 0.88 -16.39 -8.84
N ALA A 120 -0.01 -17.39 -8.79
CA ALA A 120 -0.97 -17.66 -9.85
C ALA A 120 -1.99 -16.51 -10.03
N CYS A 121 -2.39 -15.84 -8.94
CA CYS A 121 -3.31 -14.69 -9.00
C CYS A 121 -2.77 -13.52 -9.84
N VAL A 122 -1.46 -13.25 -9.77
CA VAL A 122 -0.87 -12.04 -10.35
C VAL A 122 -0.19 -12.28 -11.70
N LYS A 123 0.13 -13.54 -12.04
CA LYS A 123 0.92 -13.92 -13.22
C LYS A 123 0.43 -13.28 -14.53
N ASN A 124 -0.84 -13.49 -14.89
CA ASN A 124 -1.38 -12.99 -16.15
C ASN A 124 -1.39 -11.45 -16.20
N TYR A 125 -1.66 -10.81 -15.05
CA TYR A 125 -1.62 -9.35 -14.95
C TYR A 125 -0.19 -8.81 -15.16
N HIS A 126 0.83 -9.42 -14.53
CA HIS A 126 2.23 -9.03 -14.74
C HIS A 126 2.67 -9.19 -16.19
N GLU A 127 2.33 -10.32 -16.81
CA GLU A 127 2.66 -10.58 -18.22
C GLU A 127 2.04 -9.52 -19.15
N GLN A 128 0.78 -9.13 -18.91
CA GLN A 128 0.10 -8.07 -19.65
C GLN A 128 0.75 -6.70 -19.42
N PHE A 129 1.05 -6.36 -18.16
CA PHE A 129 1.62 -5.06 -17.80
C PHE A 129 3.00 -4.85 -18.43
N ILE A 130 3.87 -5.86 -18.35
CA ILE A 130 5.20 -5.83 -18.96
C ILE A 130 5.11 -5.73 -20.48
N ALA A 131 4.17 -6.43 -21.10
CA ALA A 131 3.99 -6.39 -22.55
C ALA A 131 3.56 -4.99 -23.04
N ASN A 132 2.64 -4.34 -22.33
CA ASN A 132 2.17 -3.00 -22.66
C ASN A 132 1.48 -2.32 -21.46
N ALA A 133 2.18 -1.39 -20.81
CA ALA A 133 1.63 -0.62 -19.68
C ALA A 133 0.42 0.26 -20.05
N SER A 134 0.13 0.47 -21.34
CA SER A 134 -1.02 1.22 -21.85
C SER A 134 -2.20 0.33 -22.28
N ASP A 135 -2.11 -0.98 -22.10
CA ASP A 135 -3.17 -1.90 -22.53
C ASP A 135 -4.48 -1.63 -21.74
N PRO A 136 -5.61 -1.34 -22.41
CA PRO A 136 -6.88 -1.11 -21.75
C PRO A 136 -7.37 -2.33 -20.93
N ALA A 137 -6.90 -3.53 -21.24
CA ALA A 137 -7.21 -4.75 -20.48
C ALA A 137 -6.63 -4.72 -19.05
N LEU A 138 -5.62 -3.88 -18.77
CA LEU A 138 -5.00 -3.78 -17.44
C LEU A 138 -5.98 -3.34 -16.34
N CYS A 139 -6.99 -2.54 -16.69
CA CYS A 139 -8.06 -2.17 -15.75
C CYS A 139 -8.75 -3.43 -15.19
N LYS A 140 -9.17 -4.35 -16.07
CA LYS A 140 -9.77 -5.62 -15.65
C LYS A 140 -8.73 -6.57 -15.04
N GLY A 141 -7.55 -6.66 -15.63
CA GLY A 141 -6.48 -7.55 -15.18
C GLY A 141 -6.04 -7.27 -13.74
N GLN A 142 -5.85 -6.01 -13.36
CA GLN A 142 -5.50 -5.64 -11.99
C GLN A 142 -6.64 -5.92 -11.01
N ALA A 143 -7.89 -5.65 -11.42
CA ALA A 143 -9.07 -5.93 -10.59
C ALA A 143 -9.21 -7.44 -10.30
N ASP A 144 -9.03 -8.28 -11.32
CA ASP A 144 -9.07 -9.74 -11.17
C ASP A 144 -7.94 -10.25 -10.26
N ALA A 145 -6.72 -9.72 -10.43
CA ALA A 145 -5.57 -10.08 -9.61
C ALA A 145 -5.79 -9.71 -8.13
N LYS A 146 -6.22 -8.47 -7.84
CA LYS A 146 -6.54 -8.03 -6.47
C LYS A 146 -7.66 -8.85 -5.85
N LYS A 147 -8.73 -9.15 -6.60
CA LYS A 147 -9.84 -10.00 -6.13
C LYS A 147 -9.37 -11.41 -5.80
N CYS A 148 -8.53 -12.01 -6.65
CA CYS A 148 -7.94 -13.32 -6.41
C CYS A 148 -7.11 -13.33 -5.11
N LEU A 149 -6.21 -12.36 -4.95
CA LEU A 149 -5.40 -12.21 -3.73
C LEU A 149 -6.26 -12.02 -2.48
N LYS A 150 -7.25 -11.10 -2.51
CA LYS A 150 -8.19 -10.89 -1.39
C LYS A 150 -8.88 -12.18 -0.96
N ASN A 151 -9.41 -12.94 -1.93
CA ASN A 151 -10.12 -14.19 -1.65
C ASN A 151 -9.18 -15.24 -1.05
N LEU A 152 -8.01 -15.42 -1.65
CA LEU A 152 -7.00 -16.37 -1.18
C LEU A 152 -6.56 -16.04 0.25
N MET A 153 -6.24 -14.78 0.50
CA MET A 153 -5.86 -14.29 1.83
C MET A 153 -6.92 -14.54 2.87
N LYS A 154 -8.19 -14.28 2.54
CA LYS A 154 -9.32 -14.49 3.45
C LYS A 154 -9.57 -15.97 3.77
N SER A 155 -9.35 -16.87 2.80
CA SER A 155 -9.58 -18.29 2.99
C SER A 155 -8.42 -19.02 3.64
N ASP A 156 -7.19 -18.57 3.38
CA ASP A 156 -5.99 -19.36 3.64
C ASP A 156 -5.14 -18.83 4.79
N CYS A 157 -5.34 -17.56 5.18
CA CYS A 157 -4.55 -16.90 6.21
C CYS A 157 -5.40 -16.36 7.35
N SER A 158 -4.78 -16.20 8.52
CA SER A 158 -5.36 -15.45 9.66
C SER A 158 -4.45 -14.30 10.07
N PHE A 159 -4.93 -13.06 9.94
CA PHE A 159 -4.15 -11.87 10.25
C PHE A 159 -4.61 -11.17 11.53
N PRO A 160 -3.68 -10.55 12.30
CA PRO A 160 -4.05 -9.50 13.25
C PRO A 160 -4.81 -8.37 12.53
N SER A 161 -5.74 -7.72 13.22
CA SER A 161 -6.63 -6.73 12.61
C SER A 161 -5.91 -5.56 11.94
N GLN A 162 -4.78 -5.10 12.48
CA GLN A 162 -4.00 -4.01 11.86
C GLN A 162 -3.35 -4.43 10.54
N ILE A 163 -2.91 -5.68 10.44
CA ILE A 163 -2.33 -6.23 9.22
C ILE A 163 -3.43 -6.42 8.17
N GLN A 164 -4.61 -6.89 8.58
CA GLN A 164 -5.78 -6.98 7.71
C GLN A 164 -6.16 -5.60 7.13
N GLU A 165 -6.15 -4.54 7.95
CA GLU A 165 -6.46 -3.18 7.50
C GLU A 165 -5.47 -2.70 6.41
N ILE A 166 -4.17 -2.96 6.57
CA ILE A 166 -3.16 -2.64 5.55
C ILE A 166 -3.45 -3.40 4.25
N PHE A 167 -3.79 -4.68 4.33
CA PHE A 167 -4.12 -5.49 3.16
C PHE A 167 -5.37 -5.00 2.42
N ASP A 168 -6.42 -4.66 3.17
CA ASP A 168 -7.67 -4.16 2.61
C ASP A 168 -7.45 -2.82 1.89
N LEU A 169 -6.55 -1.97 2.42
CA LEU A 169 -6.14 -0.73 1.77
C LEU A 169 -5.28 -0.98 0.53
N SER A 170 -4.23 -1.79 0.62
CA SER A 170 -3.33 -2.12 -0.50
C SER A 170 -4.04 -2.78 -1.68
N LEU A 171 -5.05 -3.61 -1.40
CA LEU A 171 -5.84 -4.28 -2.43
C LEU A 171 -7.19 -3.60 -2.69
N SER A 172 -7.42 -2.40 -2.16
CA SER A 172 -8.69 -1.67 -2.30
C SER A 172 -9.15 -1.51 -3.75
N ASP A 173 -10.38 -1.00 -3.94
CA ASP A 173 -10.97 -0.86 -5.26
C ASP A 173 -10.27 0.21 -6.13
N HIS A 174 -9.28 0.93 -5.62
CA HIS A 174 -8.50 1.89 -6.39
C HIS A 174 -7.73 1.21 -7.54
N ASN A 175 -7.83 1.75 -8.75
CA ASN A 175 -7.21 1.17 -9.95
C ASN A 175 -6.82 2.27 -10.95
N PRO A 176 -5.54 2.61 -11.08
CA PRO A 176 -5.10 3.73 -11.92
C PRO A 176 -5.21 3.46 -13.43
N PHE A 177 -5.45 2.21 -13.84
CA PHE A 177 -5.65 1.86 -15.26
C PHE A 177 -7.09 2.06 -15.72
N CYS A 178 -8.05 2.12 -14.79
CA CYS A 178 -9.46 2.38 -15.10
C CYS A 178 -9.77 3.88 -15.23
N THR A 179 -10.71 4.25 -16.09
CA THR A 179 -11.09 5.66 -16.37
C THR A 179 -11.55 6.41 -15.11
N ASN A 180 -12.35 5.76 -14.26
CA ASN A 180 -12.85 6.30 -13.00
C ASN A 180 -11.91 6.02 -11.81
N LYS A 181 -10.69 5.53 -12.08
CA LYS A 181 -9.70 5.11 -11.07
C LYS A 181 -10.18 4.01 -10.11
N ARG A 182 -11.17 3.21 -10.52
CA ARG A 182 -11.76 2.15 -9.70
C ARG A 182 -11.92 0.85 -10.46
N ASP A 183 -11.82 -0.27 -9.74
CA ASP A 183 -12.05 -1.60 -10.28
C ASP A 183 -13.44 -1.71 -10.90
N PRO A 184 -13.59 -2.46 -12.01
CA PRO A 184 -14.89 -2.77 -12.57
C PRO A 184 -15.79 -3.47 -11.54
N GLY A 185 -16.98 -2.92 -11.30
CA GLY A 185 -17.95 -3.46 -10.35
C GLY A 185 -17.72 -3.06 -8.89
N ALA A 186 -16.77 -2.15 -8.61
CA ALA A 186 -16.64 -1.52 -7.29
C ALA A 186 -17.95 -0.85 -6.87
N THR A 187 -18.33 -1.02 -5.61
CA THR A 187 -19.55 -0.45 -5.02
C THR A 187 -19.20 0.50 -3.87
N GLY A 188 -20.11 1.40 -3.50
CA GLY A 188 -19.84 2.41 -2.46
C GLY A 188 -18.93 3.55 -2.90
N ASN A 189 -18.56 4.44 -1.98
CA ASN A 189 -17.64 5.55 -2.24
C ASN A 189 -16.19 5.04 -2.32
N GLU A 190 -15.34 5.77 -3.03
CA GLU A 190 -13.91 5.51 -2.95
C GLU A 190 -13.36 6.06 -1.61
N ILE A 191 -12.51 5.26 -0.97
CA ILE A 191 -11.89 5.47 0.34
C ILE A 191 -11.26 6.86 0.46
N CYS A 192 -10.71 7.40 -0.64
CA CYS A 192 -10.09 8.72 -0.66
C CYS A 192 -10.97 9.87 -1.16
N ASP A 193 -12.22 9.63 -1.56
CA ASP A 193 -13.11 10.70 -2.05
C ASP A 193 -13.57 11.62 -0.91
N ASP A 194 -13.80 11.06 0.28
CA ASP A 194 -14.33 11.79 1.46
C ASP A 194 -13.24 12.24 2.43
N VAL A 195 -11.96 12.00 2.12
CA VAL A 195 -10.82 12.44 2.95
C VAL A 195 -10.61 13.93 2.72
N VAL A 196 -11.32 14.73 3.51
CA VAL A 196 -11.20 16.19 3.53
C VAL A 196 -9.75 16.54 3.85
N VAL A 197 -9.06 17.11 2.85
CA VAL A 197 -7.77 17.75 3.03
C VAL A 197 -8.01 19.07 3.78
N ASN A 198 -8.23 19.01 5.10
CA ASN A 198 -7.79 20.02 6.08
C ASN A 198 -8.39 19.83 7.50
N THR A 199 -7.46 19.84 8.46
CA THR A 199 -7.53 20.28 9.86
C THR A 199 -8.55 19.63 10.79
N ARG A 200 -8.02 18.75 11.64
CA ARG A 200 -8.45 18.44 13.01
C ARG A 200 -9.90 17.98 13.14
N ASP A 201 -10.07 16.66 13.16
CA ASP A 201 -10.97 16.04 14.12
C ASP A 201 -10.20 15.05 14.98
N SER A 202 -9.84 15.49 16.18
CA SER A 202 -9.20 14.69 17.21
C SER A 202 -10.24 13.81 17.91
N SER A 203 -10.69 12.75 17.24
CA SER A 203 -11.51 11.70 17.87
C SER A 203 -11.03 10.28 17.60
N ALA A 204 -9.89 10.07 16.94
CA ALA A 204 -9.21 8.78 16.97
C ALA A 204 -8.73 8.47 18.40
N GLY A 205 -9.18 7.32 18.94
CA GLY A 205 -8.97 6.93 20.33
C GLY A 205 -7.52 7.10 20.78
N ARG A 206 -7.32 7.65 21.98
CA ARG A 206 -6.00 7.79 22.61
C ARG A 206 -5.41 6.41 22.89
N ILE A 207 -4.70 5.86 21.92
CA ILE A 207 -3.81 4.72 22.13
C ILE A 207 -2.72 5.16 23.11
N SER A 208 -2.48 4.35 24.14
CA SER A 208 -1.42 4.56 25.15
C SER A 208 -0.09 4.88 24.47
N SER A 209 0.67 5.84 25.01
CA SER A 209 1.97 6.27 24.46
C SER A 209 2.93 5.10 24.24
N ALA A 210 2.82 4.02 25.03
CA ALA A 210 3.60 2.80 24.86
C ALA A 210 3.19 1.99 23.61
N LEU A 211 1.90 1.96 23.29
CA LEU A 211 1.38 1.26 22.11
C LEU A 211 1.56 2.10 20.84
N LYS A 212 1.49 3.44 20.93
CA LYS A 212 1.92 4.35 19.85
C LYS A 212 3.40 4.16 19.53
N ALA A 213 4.25 4.08 20.56
CA ALA A 213 5.66 3.81 20.38
C ALA A 213 5.90 2.42 19.78
N LEU A 214 5.13 1.39 20.15
CA LEU A 214 5.24 0.04 19.58
C LEU A 214 4.79 -0.05 18.12
N VAL A 215 3.71 0.62 17.71
CA VAL A 215 3.27 0.60 16.31
C VAL A 215 4.12 1.52 15.45
N LEU A 216 4.52 2.69 15.95
CA LEU A 216 5.50 3.52 15.25
C LEU A 216 6.85 2.80 15.18
N SER A 217 7.24 2.04 16.22
CA SER A 217 8.42 1.16 16.19
C SER A 217 8.21 -0.10 15.37
N PHE A 218 6.98 -0.54 15.10
CA PHE A 218 6.70 -1.69 14.23
C PHE A 218 6.66 -1.26 12.76
N LEU A 219 6.11 -0.08 12.47
CA LEU A 219 6.25 0.59 11.18
C LEU A 219 7.73 0.94 10.98
N LEU A 220 8.38 1.63 11.92
CA LEU A 220 9.82 1.91 11.88
C LEU A 220 10.67 0.63 11.88
N ALA A 221 10.30 -0.47 12.55
CA ALA A 221 11.02 -1.74 12.46
C ALA A 221 10.73 -2.48 11.17
N LEU A 222 9.56 -2.34 10.56
CA LEU A 222 9.35 -2.75 9.17
C LEU A 222 10.23 -1.95 8.21
N PHE A 223 10.45 -0.68 8.53
CA PHE A 223 11.31 0.26 7.84
C PHE A 223 12.82 0.13 8.19
N LEU A 224 13.20 -0.48 9.33
CA LEU A 224 14.58 -0.60 9.85
C LEU A 224 15.11 -2.05 9.93
N ALA A 225 14.26 -3.07 10.01
CA ALA A 225 14.66 -4.49 10.13
C ALA A 225 15.06 -5.14 8.78
N ASN A 226 15.14 -4.33 7.72
CA ASN A 226 15.74 -4.70 6.44
C ASN A 226 17.06 -3.96 6.15
N MET A 227 17.70 -3.39 7.19
CA MET A 227 19.14 -3.12 7.20
C MET A 227 19.94 -4.39 7.53
#